data_AF-A0A944FHF0-F1
#
_entry.id   AF-A0A944FHF0-F1
#
_cell.length_a   1.000
_cell.length_b   1.000
_cell.length_c   1.000
_cell.angle_alpha   90.00
_cell.angle_beta   90.00
_cell.angle_gamma   90.00
#
_symmetry.space_group_name_H-M   'P 1'
#
loop_
_entity.id
_entity.type
_entity.pdbx_description
1 polymer ?
#
loop_
_entity_poly.entity_id
_entity_poly.type
_entity_poly.pdbx_seq_one_letter_code
_entity_poly.pdbx_strand_id
1 'polypeptide(L)' 'MRESAALLQPELAGLRRSLHQEPEIGLDLPLTRAKVLAALDGLPLEITLGKRLSSVTAV' A
#
# COMPACT_ATOMS: atom_id res chain seq x y z
N MET A 1 6.17 14.70 16.06
CA MET A 1 6.18 14.37 14.62
C MET A 1 7.36 13.48 14.21
N ARG A 2 8.63 13.84 14.48
CA ARG A 2 9.78 12.98 14.10
C ARG A 2 9.77 11.61 14.80
N GLU A 3 9.44 11.56 16.08
CA GLU A 3 9.34 10.30 16.84
C GLU A 3 8.23 9.39 16.31
N SER A 4 7.04 9.93 16.01
CA SER A 4 5.93 9.18 15.42
C SER A 4 6.28 8.59 14.05
N ALA A 5 7.02 9.34 13.22
CA ALA A 5 7.49 8.85 11.93
C ALA A 5 8.55 7.74 12.07
N ALA A 6 9.41 7.82 13.11
CA ALA A 6 10.40 6.78 13.39
C ALA A 6 9.75 5.44 13.76
N LEU A 7 8.60 5.47 14.44
CA LEU A 7 7.84 4.25 14.79
C LEU A 7 7.29 3.51 13.57
N LEU A 8 6.93 4.22 12.49
CA LEU A 8 6.40 3.62 11.25
C LEU A 8 7.51 3.09 10.33
N GLN A 9 8.76 3.49 10.54
CA GLN A 9 9.87 3.16 9.64
C GLN A 9 10.05 1.65 9.39
N PRO A 10 9.98 0.76 10.41
CA PRO A 10 10.20 -0.66 10.20
C PRO A 10 9.11 -1.29 9.31
N GLU A 11 7.85 -0.93 9.55
CA GLU A 11 6.70 -1.43 8.80
C GLU A 11 6.73 -0.96 7.34
N LEU A 12 7.00 0.34 7.12
CA LEU A 12 7.17 0.90 5.76
C LEU A 12 8.33 0.25 5.01
N ALA A 13 9.45 -0.03 5.69
CA ALA A 13 10.56 -0.75 5.10
C ALA A 13 10.18 -2.21 4.75
N GLY A 14 9.36 -2.87 5.57
CA GLY A 14 8.80 -4.19 5.30
C GLY A 14 7.92 -4.20 4.05
N LEU A 15 6.94 -3.30 3.98
CA LEU A 15 6.06 -3.13 2.82
C LEU A 15 6.86 -2.87 1.54
N ARG A 16 7.83 -1.94 1.60
CA ARG A 16 8.72 -1.64 0.46
C ARG A 16 9.45 -2.89 -0.03
N ARG A 17 10.01 -3.71 0.87
CA ARG A 17 10.71 -4.94 0.49
C ARG A 17 9.77 -5.94 -0.18
N SER A 18 8.58 -6.17 0.40
CA SER A 18 7.58 -7.08 -0.17
C SER A 18 7.10 -6.63 -1.56
N LEU A 19 6.95 -5.33 -1.78
CA LEU A 19 6.62 -4.79 -3.10
C LEU A 19 7.77 -4.99 -4.11
N HIS A 20 9.02 -4.72 -3.70
CA HIS A 20 10.19 -4.87 -4.59
C HIS A 20 10.53 -6.34 -4.91
N GLN A 21 10.13 -7.29 -4.07
CA GLN A 21 10.36 -8.72 -4.31
C GLN A 21 9.43 -9.30 -5.39
N GLU A 22 8.27 -8.68 -5.62
CA GLU A 22 7.26 -9.15 -6.57
C GLU A 22 6.82 -7.98 -7.47
N PRO A 23 7.69 -7.49 -8.38
CA PRO A 23 7.34 -6.40 -9.26
C PRO A 23 6.31 -6.83 -10.30
N GLU A 24 5.32 -5.97 -10.54
CA GLU A 24 4.30 -6.14 -11.58
C GLU A 24 4.49 -5.06 -12.66
N ILE A 25 4.20 -5.41 -13.93
CA ILE A 25 4.39 -4.52 -15.08
C ILE A 25 3.04 -4.13 -15.67
N GLY A 26 2.88 -2.86 -16.06
CA GLY A 26 1.67 -2.35 -16.68
C GLY A 26 0.72 -1.73 -15.67
N LEU A 27 -0.58 -1.90 -15.90
CA LEU A 27 -1.65 -1.20 -15.15
C LEU A 27 -2.54 -2.14 -14.34
N ASP A 28 -2.42 -3.44 -14.59
CA ASP A 28 -3.06 -4.50 -13.81
C ASP A 28 -2.03 -5.03 -12.80
N LEU A 29 -2.20 -4.66 -11.53
CA LEU A 29 -1.28 -4.86 -10.42
C LEU A 29 -2.03 -5.51 -9.24
N PRO A 30 -2.64 -6.69 -9.42
CA PRO A 30 -3.47 -7.33 -8.40
C PRO A 30 -2.71 -7.61 -7.10
N LEU A 31 -1.42 -7.98 -7.16
CA LEU A 31 -0.62 -8.30 -5.98
C LEU A 31 -0.22 -7.03 -5.21
N THR A 32 0.23 -6.01 -5.92
CA THR A 32 0.54 -4.69 -5.36
C THR A 32 -0.68 -4.09 -4.69
N ARG A 33 -1.84 -4.13 -5.36
CA ARG A 33 -3.11 -3.62 -4.80
C ARG A 33 -3.48 -4.36 -3.52
N ALA A 34 -3.37 -5.68 -3.50
CA ALA A 34 -3.67 -6.48 -2.31
C ALA A 34 -2.79 -6.10 -1.12
N LYS A 35 -1.48 -5.91 -1.33
CA LYS A 35 -0.53 -5.48 -0.29
C LYS A 35 -0.86 -4.08 0.24
N VAL A 36 -1.24 -3.15 -0.63
CA VAL A 36 -1.67 -1.80 -0.23
C VAL A 36 -2.94 -1.87 0.61
N LEU A 37 -3.95 -2.64 0.19
CA LEU A 37 -5.18 -2.80 0.96
C LEU A 37 -4.94 -3.41 2.32
N ALA A 38 -4.08 -4.44 2.41
CA ALA A 38 -3.71 -5.04 3.69
C ALA A 38 -2.99 -4.04 4.61
N ALA A 39 -2.13 -3.16 4.07
CA ALA A 39 -1.44 -2.14 4.85
C ALA A 39 -2.36 -1.00 5.34
N LEU A 40 -3.51 -0.81 4.69
CA LEU A 40 -4.51 0.19 5.07
C LEU A 40 -5.64 -0.39 5.96
N ASP A 41 -5.69 -1.71 6.13
CA ASP A 41 -6.73 -2.38 6.90
C ASP A 41 -6.74 -1.89 8.37
N GLY A 42 -7.94 -1.72 8.93
CA GLY A 42 -8.14 -1.23 10.29
C GLY A 42 -7.94 0.29 10.49
N LEU A 43 -7.51 1.03 9.47
CA LEU A 43 -7.46 2.50 9.53
C LEU A 43 -8.85 3.10 9.26
N PRO A 44 -9.20 4.24 9.88
CA PRO A 44 -10.50 4.90 9.66
C PRO A 44 -10.51 5.69 8.35
N LEU A 45 -10.32 5.00 7.21
CA LEU A 45 -10.21 5.59 5.88
C LEU A 45 -11.35 5.13 4.97
N GLU A 46 -11.81 6.02 4.10
CA GLU A 46 -12.71 5.65 3.00
C GLU A 46 -11.87 5.18 1.80
N ILE A 47 -11.99 3.90 1.45
CA ILE A 47 -11.22 3.30 0.34
C ILE A 47 -12.05 3.24 -0.94
N THR A 48 -11.52 3.78 -2.03
CA THR A 48 -12.07 3.62 -3.39
C THR A 48 -11.06 2.94 -4.30
N LEU A 49 -11.54 1.94 -5.07
CA LEU A 49 -10.74 1.20 -6.06
C LEU A 49 -10.92 1.78 -7.47
N GLY A 50 -9.82 1.88 -8.20
CA GLY A 50 -9.84 2.23 -9.61
C GLY A 50 -10.53 1.17 -10.48
N LYS A 51 -11.29 1.63 -11.48
CA LYS A 51 -12.02 0.75 -12.42
C LYS A 51 -11.22 0.39 -13.67
N ARG A 52 -10.31 1.24 -14.12
CA ARG A 52 -9.49 1.02 -15.33
C ARG A 52 -8.07 0.56 -15.04
N LEU A 53 -7.54 0.93 -13.88
CA LEU A 53 -6.19 0.65 -13.42
C LEU A 53 -6.27 0.20 -11.97
N SER A 54 -5.19 -0.40 -11.47
CA SER A 54 -5.13 -0.95 -10.11
C SER A 54 -4.94 0.06 -8.98
N SER A 55 -5.42 1.29 -9.17
CA SER A 55 -5.26 2.37 -8.20
C SER A 55 -6.09 2.16 -6.95
N VAL A 56 -5.58 2.65 -5.83
CA VAL A 56 -6.26 2.77 -4.54
C VAL A 56 -6.23 4.23 -4.14
N THR A 57 -7.36 4.80 -3.74
CA THR A 57 -7.43 6.11 -3.06
C THR A 57 -8.00 5.90 -1.66
N ALA A 58 -7.42 6.59 -0.67
CA ALA A 58 -7.87 6.56 0.71
C ALA A 58 -7.88 7.99 1.26
N VAL A 59 -9.02 8.41 1.84
CA VAL A 59 -9.24 9.75 2.43
C VAL A 59 -9.84 9.65 3.82
#